data_AF-A0A7X1KXC4-F1
#
_entry.id   AF-A0A7X1KXC4-F1
#
_cell.length_a   1.000
_cell.length_b   1.000
_cell.length_c   1.000
_cell.angle_alpha   90.00
_cell.angle_beta   90.00
_cell.angle_gamma   90.00
#
_symmetry.space_group_name_H-M   'P 1'
#
loop_
_entity.id
_entity.type
_entity.pdbx_description
1 polymer ?
#
loop_
_entity_poly.entity_id
_entity_poly.type
_entity_poly.pdbx_seq_one_letter_code
_entity_poly.pdbx_strand_id
1 'polypeptide(L)'
;MNNLQDEVIAFLSRPSSYGTSNEPVQRIETHGSVIFLQADRAYKLKRAVAFAELDFLSLKNRKMACQAELLLNRRTAPTLYLHLLPITRQAEGRLALNGCGQVVDWLVVMRRFAQDRLFDRMAVEGRLTKPMMEQLGAEIARFHANAQITPAFGRLSDLYEEIEKNQREMSRYIPVLDAAAVTAIAHTSRTLLKSLTDCLEERRRAGRVRRCHGDMRLANICLLDGQPTLFDGIEFSERIACIDVLYDLAFVLMDLQHHGLNRLSARLLSSYINHSGGAQDCKPLALFLSLRAATRCFSLAGAALRQADPAKRYEKKEKALQLMHQALSYLHGENPILNHLAMTEAASYT
;
A
#
# COMPACT_ATOMS: atom_id res chain seq x y z
N MET A 1 23.29 -26.21 -4.72
CA MET A 1 23.97 -25.03 -4.15
C MET A 1 22.90 -24.18 -3.48
N ASN A 2 22.85 -24.16 -2.14
CA ASN A 2 21.94 -23.24 -1.44
C ASN A 2 22.41 -21.82 -1.74
N ASN A 3 21.48 -20.96 -2.16
CA ASN A 3 21.77 -19.54 -2.32
C ASN A 3 22.16 -18.97 -0.94
N LEU A 4 23.10 -18.02 -0.88
CA LEU A 4 23.51 -17.36 0.38
C LEU A 4 22.30 -16.87 1.18
N GLN A 5 21.23 -16.45 0.49
CA GLN A 5 20.00 -16.01 1.14
C GLN A 5 19.18 -17.16 1.75
N ASP A 6 19.25 -18.39 1.21
CA ASP A 6 18.56 -19.54 1.81
C ASP A 6 19.17 -19.89 3.17
N GLU A 7 20.48 -19.76 3.31
CA GLU A 7 21.18 -19.94 4.59
C GLU A 7 20.76 -18.86 5.60
N VAL A 8 20.66 -17.60 5.17
CA VAL A 8 20.16 -16.49 6.00
C VAL A 8 18.72 -16.75 6.45
N ILE A 9 17.84 -17.17 5.54
CA ILE A 9 16.45 -17.49 5.86
C ILE A 9 16.37 -18.67 6.84
N ALA A 10 17.18 -19.71 6.65
CA ALA A 10 17.25 -20.86 7.56
C ALA A 10 17.74 -20.44 8.95
N PHE A 11 18.74 -19.55 9.02
CA PHE A 11 19.21 -18.95 10.26
C PHE A 11 18.08 -18.17 10.96
N LEU A 12 17.41 -17.25 10.27
CA LEU A 12 16.34 -16.44 10.85
C LEU A 12 15.08 -17.24 11.23
N SER A 13 14.93 -18.46 10.70
CA SER A 13 13.80 -19.33 11.06
C SER A 13 14.00 -20.07 12.39
N ARG A 14 15.19 -20.00 13.00
CA ARG A 14 15.51 -20.68 14.27
C ARG A 14 15.28 -19.75 15.47
N PRO A 15 14.57 -20.16 16.53
CA PRO A 15 14.42 -19.36 17.76
C PRO A 15 15.75 -18.92 18.37
N SER A 16 16.75 -19.83 18.37
CA SER A 16 18.09 -19.57 18.93
C SER A 16 18.88 -18.45 18.24
N SER A 17 18.43 -17.99 17.06
CA SER A 17 19.05 -16.87 16.35
C SER A 17 18.78 -15.51 17.00
N TYR A 18 17.78 -15.43 17.90
CA TYR A 18 17.31 -14.18 18.52
C TYR A 18 17.66 -14.08 20.02
N GLY A 19 18.63 -14.86 20.50
CA GLY A 19 19.05 -14.86 21.91
C GLY A 19 18.36 -15.95 22.73
N THR A 20 17.93 -15.62 23.95
CA THR A 20 17.49 -16.61 24.95
C THR A 20 16.00 -16.97 24.90
N SER A 21 15.19 -16.29 24.06
CA SER A 21 13.78 -16.64 23.92
C SER A 21 13.62 -17.87 23.03
N ASN A 22 13.03 -18.93 23.58
CA ASN A 22 12.67 -20.16 22.88
C ASN A 22 11.30 -20.07 22.20
N GLU A 23 10.74 -18.87 22.05
CA GLU A 23 9.47 -18.70 21.34
C GLU A 23 9.58 -19.10 19.87
N PRO A 24 8.55 -19.74 19.30
CA PRO A 24 8.56 -20.13 17.90
C PRO A 24 8.61 -18.90 17.00
N VAL A 25 9.41 -18.99 15.94
CA VAL A 25 9.49 -17.94 14.92
C VAL A 25 8.34 -18.13 13.95
N GLN A 26 7.45 -17.15 13.86
CA GLN A 26 6.43 -17.12 12.82
C GLN A 26 6.99 -16.44 11.57
N ARG A 27 6.85 -17.07 10.41
CA ARG A 27 7.30 -16.53 9.13
C ARG A 27 6.12 -16.04 8.30
N ILE A 28 6.24 -14.82 7.77
CA ILE A 28 5.31 -14.22 6.82
C ILE A 28 6.09 -13.91 5.54
N GLU A 29 5.54 -14.28 4.40
CA GLU A 29 6.18 -14.04 3.11
C GLU A 29 5.38 -13.07 2.26
N THR A 30 6.09 -12.13 1.65
CA THR A 30 5.58 -11.25 0.61
C THR A 30 6.40 -11.44 -0.68
N HIS A 31 5.99 -10.79 -1.76
CA HIS A 31 6.72 -10.85 -3.04
C HIS A 31 8.16 -10.34 -2.93
N GLY A 32 8.39 -9.30 -2.13
CA GLY A 32 9.70 -8.65 -2.00
C GLY A 32 10.43 -8.91 -0.68
N SER A 33 9.80 -9.59 0.29
CA SER A 33 10.38 -9.73 1.63
C SER A 33 9.96 -11.02 2.33
N VAL A 34 10.72 -11.38 3.36
CA VAL A 34 10.38 -12.40 4.35
C VAL A 34 10.43 -11.73 5.72
N ILE A 35 9.35 -11.83 6.49
CA ILE A 35 9.24 -11.26 7.82
C ILE A 35 9.26 -12.40 8.84
N PHE A 36 10.13 -12.28 9.83
CA PHE A 36 10.23 -13.22 10.95
C PHE A 36 9.71 -12.54 12.20
N LEU A 37 8.67 -13.09 12.83
CA LEU A 37 8.11 -12.58 14.08
C LEU A 37 8.63 -13.44 15.23
N GLN A 38 9.26 -12.80 16.21
CA GLN A 38 9.80 -13.46 17.39
C GLN A 38 9.65 -12.51 18.59
N ALA A 39 9.10 -13.01 19.69
CA ALA A 39 8.74 -12.20 20.86
C ALA A 39 7.97 -10.92 20.45
N ASP A 40 8.45 -9.75 20.87
CA ASP A 40 7.88 -8.42 20.62
C ASP A 40 8.43 -7.75 19.34
N ARG A 41 9.19 -8.48 18.50
CA ARG A 41 9.85 -7.94 17.31
C ARG A 41 9.42 -8.63 16.01
N ALA A 42 9.52 -7.85 14.93
CA ALA A 42 9.42 -8.32 13.56
C ALA A 42 10.72 -7.96 12.82
N TYR A 43 11.31 -8.93 12.14
CA TYR A 43 12.57 -8.79 11.41
C TYR A 43 12.28 -8.97 9.92
N LYS A 44 12.31 -7.87 9.16
CA LYS A 44 12.02 -7.89 7.72
C LYS A 44 13.31 -8.00 6.93
N LEU A 45 13.45 -9.11 6.21
CA LEU A 45 14.52 -9.38 5.25
C LEU A 45 14.02 -9.08 3.83
N LYS A 46 14.79 -8.31 3.05
CA LYS A 46 14.52 -8.11 1.62
C LYS A 46 14.94 -9.36 0.84
N ARG A 47 14.06 -9.87 -0.02
CA ARG A 47 14.40 -11.00 -0.91
C ARG A 47 15.41 -10.54 -1.96
N ALA A 48 16.34 -11.41 -2.33
CA ALA A 48 17.32 -11.19 -3.39
C ALA A 48 16.64 -11.41 -4.75
N VAL A 49 15.78 -10.47 -5.12
CA VAL A 49 14.95 -10.52 -6.34
C VAL A 49 15.06 -9.20 -7.09
N ALA A 50 14.78 -9.24 -8.39
CA ALA A 50 14.59 -8.05 -9.21
C ALA A 50 13.27 -8.13 -9.98
N PHE A 51 12.55 -7.01 -10.02
CA PHE A 51 11.35 -6.76 -10.81
C PHE A 51 11.52 -5.46 -11.60
N ALA A 52 10.52 -5.08 -12.39
CA ALA A 52 10.60 -3.92 -13.28
C ALA A 52 11.00 -2.59 -12.59
N GLU A 53 10.63 -2.41 -11.32
CA GLU A 53 10.84 -1.17 -10.56
C GLU A 53 11.70 -1.39 -9.30
N LEU A 54 12.32 -2.57 -9.14
CA LEU A 54 12.97 -3.00 -7.90
C LEU A 54 14.15 -3.93 -8.19
N ASP A 55 15.33 -3.64 -7.66
CA ASP A 55 16.50 -4.54 -7.76
C ASP A 55 17.14 -4.71 -6.39
N PHE A 56 16.98 -5.90 -5.81
CA PHE A 56 17.55 -6.32 -4.52
C PHE A 56 18.57 -7.46 -4.66
N LEU A 57 19.11 -7.70 -5.86
CA LEU A 57 20.04 -8.80 -6.11
C LEU A 57 21.35 -8.60 -5.31
N SER A 58 21.89 -7.39 -5.30
CA SER A 58 23.12 -7.09 -4.57
C SER A 58 22.88 -6.77 -3.09
N LEU A 59 23.84 -7.12 -2.23
CA LEU A 59 23.84 -6.75 -0.80
C LEU A 59 23.77 -5.22 -0.61
N LYS A 60 24.47 -4.47 -1.46
CA LYS A 60 24.44 -2.99 -1.45
C LYS A 60 23.02 -2.48 -1.69
N ASN A 61 22.31 -3.01 -2.68
CA ASN A 61 20.95 -2.59 -2.99
C ASN A 61 19.98 -2.95 -1.85
N ARG A 62 20.13 -4.14 -1.25
CA ARG A 62 19.33 -4.51 -0.07
C ARG A 62 19.57 -3.59 1.12
N LYS A 63 20.82 -3.20 1.38
CA LYS A 63 21.14 -2.21 2.43
C LYS A 63 20.45 -0.87 2.16
N MET A 64 20.58 -0.34 0.94
CA MET A 64 19.97 0.94 0.56
C MET A 64 18.43 0.88 0.67
N ALA A 65 17.82 -0.23 0.25
CA ALA A 65 16.38 -0.45 0.37
C ALA A 65 15.92 -0.49 1.83
N CYS A 66 16.63 -1.20 2.70
CA CYS A 66 16.33 -1.22 4.13
C CYS A 66 16.45 0.18 4.76
N GLN A 67 17.48 0.96 4.38
CA GLN A 67 17.65 2.33 4.84
C GLN A 67 16.51 3.24 4.37
N ALA A 68 16.13 3.15 3.09
CA ALA A 68 15.03 3.91 2.52
C ALA A 68 13.70 3.56 3.20
N GLU A 69 13.41 2.27 3.41
CA GLU A 69 12.20 1.82 4.10
C GLU A 69 12.13 2.38 5.53
N LEU A 70 13.23 2.25 6.29
CA LEU A 70 13.30 2.74 7.67
C LEU A 70 13.05 4.25 7.73
N LEU A 71 13.72 5.03 6.86
CA LEU A 71 13.57 6.47 6.83
C LEU A 71 12.14 6.89 6.45
N LEU A 72 11.60 6.30 5.38
CA LEU A 72 10.30 6.70 4.84
C LEU A 72 9.15 6.34 5.76
N ASN A 73 9.17 5.16 6.36
CA ASN A 73 8.04 4.69 7.17
C ASN A 73 8.05 5.24 8.60
N ARG A 74 9.19 5.74 9.10
CA ARG A 74 9.21 6.49 10.37
C ARG A 74 8.43 7.80 10.34
N ARG A 75 8.11 8.34 9.16
CA ARG A 75 7.27 9.54 9.02
C ARG A 75 5.85 9.33 9.58
N THR A 76 5.34 8.10 9.49
CA THR A 76 3.98 7.73 9.91
C THR A 76 3.96 6.69 11.02
N ALA A 77 5.03 5.92 11.20
CA ALA A 77 5.11 4.84 12.18
C ALA A 77 6.47 4.83 12.94
N PRO A 78 6.88 5.94 13.59
CA PRO A 78 8.20 6.07 14.20
C PRO A 78 8.47 5.04 15.31
N THR A 79 7.43 4.66 16.06
CA THR A 79 7.52 3.65 17.14
C THR A 79 7.44 2.21 16.63
N LEU A 80 7.00 2.02 15.38
CA LEU A 80 6.96 0.72 14.74
C LEU A 80 8.32 0.36 14.14
N TYR A 81 9.01 1.30 13.50
CA TYR A 81 10.28 1.06 12.79
C TYR A 81 11.50 1.43 13.64
N LEU A 82 12.20 0.42 14.16
CA LEU A 82 13.14 0.57 15.27
C LEU A 82 14.58 0.86 14.85
N HIS A 83 15.17 0.08 13.95
CA HIS A 83 16.54 0.27 13.44
C HIS A 83 16.85 -0.76 12.34
N LEU A 84 18.04 -0.64 11.74
CA LEU A 84 18.60 -1.67 10.88
C LEU A 84 19.51 -2.61 11.67
N LEU A 85 19.47 -3.89 11.35
CA LEU A 85 20.28 -4.92 12.00
C LEU A 85 21.05 -5.71 10.93
N PRO A 86 22.39 -5.70 10.95
CA PRO A 86 23.17 -6.50 10.02
C PRO A 86 23.14 -7.98 10.41
N ILE A 87 23.11 -8.85 9.41
CA ILE A 87 23.40 -10.27 9.57
C ILE A 87 24.85 -10.48 9.15
N THR A 88 25.62 -11.13 10.00
CA THR A 88 27.07 -11.25 9.85
C THR A 88 27.52 -12.69 9.87
N ARG A 89 28.51 -13.03 9.05
CA ARG A 89 29.20 -14.32 9.09
C ARG A 89 30.48 -14.17 9.92
N GLN A 90 30.55 -14.90 11.03
CA GLN A 90 31.71 -14.90 11.94
C GLN A 90 32.88 -15.70 11.34
N ALA A 91 34.04 -15.61 11.98
CA ALA A 91 35.27 -16.30 11.55
C ALA A 91 35.08 -17.84 11.46
N GLU A 92 34.25 -18.41 12.32
CA GLU A 92 33.92 -19.85 12.35
C GLU A 92 32.80 -20.22 11.34
N GLY A 93 32.46 -19.31 10.42
CA GLY A 93 31.46 -19.50 9.37
C GLY A 93 30.00 -19.39 9.84
N ARG A 94 29.75 -19.28 11.15
CA ARG A 94 28.40 -19.17 11.74
C ARG A 94 27.77 -17.80 11.46
N LEU A 95 26.46 -17.78 11.23
CA LEU A 95 25.69 -16.54 11.14
C LEU A 95 25.33 -16.01 12.53
N ALA A 96 25.36 -14.70 12.68
CA ALA A 96 24.92 -13.98 13.88
C ALA A 96 24.20 -12.69 13.52
N LEU A 97 23.24 -12.30 14.36
CA LEU A 97 22.66 -10.97 14.34
C LEU A 97 23.64 -10.00 15.00
N ASN A 98 24.02 -8.93 14.29
CA ASN A 98 24.87 -7.87 14.81
C ASN A 98 26.23 -8.32 15.39
N GLY A 99 26.84 -9.36 14.81
CA GLY A 99 28.19 -9.80 15.18
C GLY A 99 29.28 -8.94 14.54
N CYS A 100 30.53 -9.29 14.81
CA CYS A 100 31.71 -8.54 14.33
C CYS A 100 32.24 -9.02 12.96
N GLY A 101 31.67 -10.10 12.41
CA GLY A 101 32.07 -10.68 11.14
C GLY A 101 31.60 -9.92 9.89
N GLN A 102 31.81 -10.53 8.71
CA GLN A 102 31.43 -9.93 7.43
C GLN A 102 29.90 -9.83 7.31
N VAL A 103 29.39 -8.65 6.95
CA VAL A 103 27.95 -8.48 6.67
C VAL A 103 27.54 -9.26 5.42
N VAL A 104 26.52 -10.10 5.56
CA VAL A 104 25.94 -10.92 4.48
C VAL A 104 24.52 -10.52 4.11
N ASP A 105 23.78 -9.86 5.01
CA ASP A 105 22.48 -9.25 4.70
C ASP A 105 22.07 -8.18 5.73
N TRP A 106 20.94 -7.52 5.49
CA TRP A 106 20.38 -6.49 6.37
C TRP A 106 18.91 -6.74 6.67
N LEU A 107 18.52 -6.44 7.92
CA LEU A 107 17.15 -6.49 8.38
C LEU A 107 16.65 -5.09 8.72
N VAL A 108 15.37 -4.83 8.43
CA VAL A 108 14.62 -3.76 9.11
C VAL A 108 13.97 -4.38 10.34
N VAL A 109 14.32 -3.88 11.52
CA VAL A 109 13.75 -4.33 12.80
C VAL A 109 12.56 -3.44 13.14
N MET A 110 11.44 -4.08 13.42
CA MET A 110 10.18 -3.44 13.75
C MET A 110 9.63 -3.98 15.07
N ARG A 111 8.79 -3.20 15.74
CA ARG A 111 7.94 -3.71 16.82
C ARG A 111 6.88 -4.64 16.22
N ARG A 112 6.66 -5.79 16.84
CA ARG A 112 5.58 -6.70 16.45
C ARG A 112 4.25 -6.12 16.93
N PHE A 113 3.22 -6.23 16.09
CA PHE A 113 1.84 -5.98 16.48
C PHE A 113 0.97 -7.19 16.13
N ALA A 114 -0.13 -7.35 16.86
CA ALA A 114 -1.03 -8.48 16.67
C ALA A 114 -1.69 -8.39 15.28
N GLN A 115 -1.73 -9.50 14.55
CA GLN A 115 -2.18 -9.52 13.15
C GLN A 115 -3.68 -9.24 13.01
N ASP A 116 -4.46 -9.47 14.07
CA ASP A 116 -5.88 -9.10 14.14
C ASP A 116 -6.10 -7.57 14.27
N ARG A 117 -5.02 -6.79 14.45
CA ARG A 117 -5.03 -5.32 14.47
C ARG A 117 -4.74 -4.70 13.11
N LEU A 118 -4.52 -5.50 12.06
CA LEU A 118 -4.49 -5.00 10.69
C LEU A 118 -5.89 -4.54 10.28
N PHE A 119 -5.98 -3.38 9.63
CA PHE A 119 -7.27 -2.81 9.25
C PHE A 119 -8.00 -3.67 8.22
N ASP A 120 -7.29 -4.43 7.36
CA ASP A 120 -7.93 -5.36 6.43
C ASP A 120 -8.64 -6.53 7.16
N ARG A 121 -8.05 -7.06 8.23
CA ARG A 121 -8.66 -8.05 9.11
C ARG A 121 -9.83 -7.46 9.90
N MET A 122 -9.60 -6.30 10.51
CA MET A 122 -10.65 -5.60 11.26
C MET A 122 -11.85 -5.22 10.38
N ALA A 123 -11.64 -4.93 9.08
CA ALA A 123 -12.72 -4.67 8.14
C ALA A 123 -13.60 -5.90 7.93
N VAL A 124 -13.00 -7.07 7.71
CA VAL A 124 -13.74 -8.34 7.56
C VAL A 124 -14.47 -8.73 8.84
N GLU A 125 -13.87 -8.46 10.01
CA GLU A 125 -14.44 -8.77 11.32
C GLU A 125 -15.45 -7.72 11.82
N GLY A 126 -15.71 -6.64 11.07
CA GLY A 126 -16.63 -5.58 11.48
C GLY A 126 -16.15 -4.75 12.67
N ARG A 127 -14.84 -4.70 12.92
CA ARG A 127 -14.20 -4.01 14.07
C ARG A 127 -13.77 -2.58 13.78
N LEU A 128 -13.83 -2.13 12.52
CA LEU A 128 -13.55 -0.73 12.18
C LEU A 128 -14.70 0.17 12.63
N THR A 129 -14.37 1.30 13.25
CA THR A 129 -15.34 2.22 13.86
C THR A 129 -15.24 3.63 13.28
N LYS A 130 -16.29 4.45 13.47
CA LYS A 130 -16.28 5.86 13.03
C LYS A 130 -15.14 6.67 13.67
N PRO A 131 -14.88 6.58 15.00
CA PRO A 131 -13.76 7.30 15.61
C PRO A 131 -12.40 6.91 15.02
N MET A 132 -12.20 5.64 14.67
CA MET A 132 -10.97 5.21 13.98
C MET A 132 -10.84 5.84 12.59
N MET A 133 -11.93 6.01 11.84
CA MET A 133 -11.88 6.69 10.54
C MET A 133 -11.64 8.20 10.68
N GLU A 134 -12.15 8.81 11.74
CA GLU A 134 -11.90 10.22 12.04
C GLU A 134 -10.42 10.45 12.36
N GLN A 135 -9.84 9.64 13.25
CA GLN A 135 -8.42 9.66 13.57
C GLN A 135 -7.54 9.37 12.35
N LEU A 136 -7.88 8.34 11.57
CA LEU A 136 -7.15 7.99 10.36
C LEU A 136 -7.16 9.14 9.34
N GLY A 137 -8.30 9.82 9.15
CA GLY A 137 -8.38 10.96 8.25
C GLY A 137 -7.49 12.13 8.67
N ALA A 138 -7.44 12.43 9.97
CA ALA A 138 -6.55 13.44 10.53
C ALA A 138 -5.07 13.07 10.36
N GLU A 139 -4.69 11.82 10.63
CA GLU A 139 -3.31 11.35 10.46
C GLU A 139 -2.86 11.37 8.99
N ILE A 140 -3.71 10.96 8.05
CA ILE A 140 -3.40 11.03 6.62
C ILE A 140 -3.24 12.49 6.18
N ALA A 141 -4.13 13.40 6.62
CA ALA A 141 -4.03 14.82 6.31
C ALA A 141 -2.72 15.43 6.85
N ARG A 142 -2.37 15.12 8.11
CA ARG A 142 -1.09 15.54 8.72
C ARG A 142 0.10 14.98 7.96
N PHE A 143 0.08 13.71 7.60
CA PHE A 143 1.14 13.07 6.80
C PHE A 143 1.31 13.78 5.46
N HIS A 144 0.23 13.95 4.70
CA HIS A 144 0.27 14.63 3.40
C HIS A 144 0.74 16.07 3.49
N ALA A 145 0.32 16.83 4.52
CA ALA A 145 0.74 18.21 4.74
C ALA A 145 2.25 18.35 4.98
N ASN A 146 2.88 17.33 5.60
CA ASN A 146 4.31 17.30 5.89
C ASN A 146 5.15 16.57 4.82
N ALA A 147 4.51 15.88 3.87
CA ALA A 147 5.21 15.19 2.79
C ALA A 147 5.86 16.19 1.82
N GLN A 148 7.06 15.85 1.34
CA GLN A 148 7.83 16.63 0.37
C GLN A 148 6.99 16.89 -0.89
N ILE A 149 6.97 18.15 -1.36
CA ILE A 149 6.34 18.53 -2.62
C ILE A 149 7.25 18.13 -3.79
N THR A 150 6.68 17.44 -4.78
CA THR A 150 7.43 16.81 -5.88
C THR A 150 6.79 17.12 -7.24
N PRO A 151 6.86 18.38 -7.72
CA PRO A 151 6.09 18.83 -8.88
C PRO A 151 6.62 18.30 -10.22
N ALA A 152 7.79 17.63 -10.21
CA ALA A 152 8.34 16.93 -11.36
C ALA A 152 7.56 15.65 -11.73
N PHE A 153 6.72 15.16 -10.80
CA PHE A 153 5.85 14.00 -10.97
C PHE A 153 4.37 14.43 -11.03
N GLY A 154 3.46 13.47 -11.16
CA GLY A 154 2.01 13.69 -11.16
C GLY A 154 1.54 14.52 -12.34
N ARG A 155 2.29 14.50 -13.44
CA ARG A 155 1.92 15.14 -14.71
C ARG A 155 0.80 14.35 -15.37
N LEU A 156 0.08 14.98 -16.30
CA LEU A 156 -0.93 14.30 -17.10
C LEU A 156 -0.37 13.08 -17.85
N SER A 157 0.88 13.17 -18.33
CA SER A 157 1.57 12.03 -18.96
C SER A 157 1.73 10.85 -18.00
N ASP A 158 2.02 11.11 -16.73
CA ASP A 158 2.25 10.07 -15.73
C ASP A 158 0.91 9.36 -15.41
N LEU A 159 -0.20 10.10 -15.32
CA LEU A 159 -1.54 9.51 -15.16
C LEU A 159 -2.01 8.76 -16.42
N TYR A 160 -1.67 9.25 -17.61
CA TYR A 160 -1.93 8.54 -18.85
C TYR A 160 -1.17 7.22 -18.90
N GLU A 161 0.11 7.20 -18.54
CA GLU A 161 0.92 5.98 -18.41
C GLU A 161 0.33 4.98 -17.42
N GLU A 162 -0.22 5.45 -16.29
CA GLU A 162 -0.92 4.59 -15.32
C GLU A 162 -2.22 3.99 -15.90
N ILE A 163 -2.99 4.74 -16.71
CA ILE A 163 -4.13 4.19 -17.45
C ILE A 163 -3.68 3.09 -18.42
N GLU A 164 -2.64 3.34 -19.23
CA GLU A 164 -2.10 2.37 -20.17
C GLU A 164 -1.55 1.12 -19.47
N LYS A 165 -0.89 1.31 -18.31
CA LYS A 165 -0.41 0.23 -17.45
C LYS A 165 -1.58 -0.61 -16.95
N ASN A 166 -2.60 0.00 -16.37
CA ASN A 166 -3.79 -0.71 -15.90
C ASN A 166 -4.44 -1.51 -17.04
N GLN A 167 -4.64 -0.91 -18.21
CA GLN A 167 -5.20 -1.63 -19.37
C GLN A 167 -4.32 -2.82 -19.77
N ARG A 168 -3.01 -2.60 -19.96
CA ARG A 168 -2.09 -3.66 -20.38
C ARG A 168 -2.04 -4.81 -19.38
N GLU A 169 -1.98 -4.51 -18.08
CA GLU A 169 -1.89 -5.54 -17.04
C GLU A 169 -3.22 -6.29 -16.86
N MET A 170 -4.37 -5.61 -16.92
CA MET A 170 -5.67 -6.29 -16.90
C MET A 170 -5.88 -7.17 -18.14
N SER A 171 -5.44 -6.73 -19.32
CA SER A 171 -5.52 -7.52 -20.56
C SER A 171 -4.70 -8.82 -20.53
N ARG A 172 -3.75 -8.98 -19.61
CA ARG A 172 -3.06 -10.27 -19.41
C ARG A 172 -3.96 -11.33 -18.78
N TYR A 173 -5.10 -10.92 -18.24
CA TYR A 173 -5.98 -11.75 -17.42
C TYR A 173 -7.41 -11.84 -17.97
N ILE A 174 -7.63 -11.62 -19.27
CA ILE A 174 -8.95 -11.79 -19.92
C ILE A 174 -9.59 -13.18 -19.72
N PRO A 175 -8.87 -14.29 -19.51
CA PRO A 175 -9.53 -15.55 -19.11
C PRO A 175 -10.22 -15.50 -17.74
N VAL A 176 -9.95 -14.46 -16.95
CA VAL A 176 -10.56 -14.19 -15.64
C VAL A 176 -11.41 -12.91 -15.67
N LEU A 177 -11.02 -11.92 -16.46
CA LEU A 177 -11.60 -10.58 -16.54
C LEU A 177 -12.35 -10.38 -17.86
N ASP A 178 -13.32 -9.47 -17.88
CA ASP A 178 -14.07 -9.18 -19.10
C ASP A 178 -13.33 -8.17 -20.00
N ALA A 179 -13.09 -8.53 -21.26
CA ALA A 179 -12.34 -7.70 -22.20
C ALA A 179 -13.05 -6.39 -22.56
N ALA A 180 -14.39 -6.42 -22.63
CA ALA A 180 -15.18 -5.23 -22.92
C ALA A 180 -15.10 -4.24 -21.76
N ALA A 181 -15.23 -4.72 -20.51
CA ALA A 181 -15.05 -3.92 -19.30
C ALA A 181 -13.64 -3.32 -19.19
N VAL A 182 -12.58 -4.11 -19.45
CA VAL A 182 -11.20 -3.59 -19.46
C VAL A 182 -11.03 -2.45 -20.48
N THR A 183 -11.58 -2.64 -21.68
CA THR A 183 -11.53 -1.62 -22.74
C THR A 183 -12.33 -0.37 -22.35
N ALA A 184 -13.51 -0.55 -21.74
CA ALA A 184 -14.36 0.54 -21.28
C ALA A 184 -13.70 1.34 -20.15
N ILE A 185 -13.10 0.68 -19.15
CA ILE A 185 -12.35 1.35 -18.06
C ILE A 185 -11.28 2.25 -18.67
N ALA A 186 -10.47 1.72 -19.59
CA ALA A 186 -9.37 2.48 -20.18
C ALA A 186 -9.87 3.64 -21.05
N HIS A 187 -10.90 3.42 -21.89
CA HIS A 187 -11.48 4.46 -22.73
C HIS A 187 -12.07 5.60 -21.88
N THR A 188 -12.94 5.27 -20.91
CA THR A 188 -13.60 6.25 -20.07
C THR A 188 -12.61 6.98 -19.16
N SER A 189 -11.58 6.30 -18.64
CA SER A 189 -10.51 6.94 -17.88
C SER A 189 -9.73 7.96 -18.70
N ARG A 190 -9.42 7.67 -19.98
CA ARG A 190 -8.75 8.63 -20.87
C ARG A 190 -9.62 9.84 -21.14
N THR A 191 -10.91 9.64 -21.38
CA THR A 191 -11.87 10.75 -21.61
C THR A 191 -11.98 11.64 -20.38
N LEU A 192 -12.09 11.04 -19.19
CA LEU A 192 -12.16 11.77 -17.92
C LEU A 192 -10.84 12.47 -17.59
N LEU A 193 -9.68 11.86 -17.88
CA LEU A 193 -8.38 12.51 -17.72
C LEU A 193 -8.29 13.78 -18.57
N LYS A 194 -8.76 13.73 -19.83
CA LYS A 194 -8.78 14.91 -20.71
C LYS A 194 -9.63 16.04 -20.13
N SER A 195 -10.82 15.75 -19.60
CA SER A 195 -11.69 16.78 -19.00
C SER A 195 -11.16 17.34 -17.68
N LEU A 196 -10.31 16.59 -16.97
CA LEU A 196 -9.69 17.01 -15.70
C LEU A 196 -8.34 17.72 -15.85
N THR A 197 -7.90 18.00 -17.09
CA THR A 197 -6.57 18.56 -17.41
C THR A 197 -6.22 19.79 -16.55
N ASP A 198 -7.06 20.82 -16.58
CA ASP A 198 -6.79 22.07 -15.87
C ASP A 198 -6.82 21.88 -14.35
N CYS A 199 -7.78 21.09 -13.86
CA CYS A 199 -7.91 20.75 -12.44
C CYS A 199 -6.65 20.04 -11.91
N LEU A 200 -6.11 19.07 -12.65
CA LEU A 200 -4.93 18.31 -12.24
C LEU A 200 -3.66 19.17 -12.26
N GLU A 201 -3.50 20.02 -13.28
CA GLU A 201 -2.37 20.95 -13.34
C GLU A 201 -2.44 22.02 -12.24
N GLU A 202 -3.63 22.54 -11.91
CA GLU A 202 -3.83 23.44 -10.77
C GLU A 202 -3.45 22.77 -9.45
N ARG A 203 -3.91 21.54 -9.22
CA ARG A 203 -3.52 20.75 -8.03
C ARG A 203 -2.01 20.55 -7.96
N ARG A 204 -1.35 20.26 -9.07
CA ARG A 204 0.12 20.13 -9.13
C ARG A 204 0.82 21.44 -8.78
N ARG A 205 0.40 22.57 -9.36
CA ARG A 205 0.92 23.92 -9.04
C ARG A 205 0.68 24.31 -7.59
N ALA A 206 -0.43 23.89 -7.00
CA ALA A 206 -0.76 24.07 -5.58
C ALA A 206 -0.01 23.11 -4.63
N GLY A 207 0.98 22.35 -5.13
CA GLY A 207 1.80 21.46 -4.31
C GLY A 207 1.05 20.24 -3.77
N ARG A 208 0.00 19.77 -4.47
CA ARG A 208 -0.74 18.56 -4.11
C ARG A 208 -0.06 17.27 -4.55
N VAL A 209 0.93 17.34 -5.45
CA VAL A 209 1.78 16.19 -5.80
C VAL A 209 2.94 16.12 -4.82
N ARG A 210 3.01 15.03 -4.06
CA ARG A 210 3.93 14.87 -2.92
C ARG A 210 4.50 13.47 -2.84
N ARG A 211 5.57 13.30 -2.05
CA ARG A 211 6.11 11.98 -1.68
C ARG A 211 5.23 11.30 -0.62
N CYS A 212 4.12 10.76 -1.10
CA CYS A 212 3.05 10.09 -0.35
C CYS A 212 3.43 8.66 0.07
N HIS A 213 2.43 7.85 0.45
CA HIS A 213 2.61 6.46 0.86
C HIS A 213 2.76 5.52 -0.35
N GLY A 214 1.98 5.73 -1.41
CA GLY A 214 2.05 5.00 -2.68
C GLY A 214 1.21 3.71 -2.73
N ASP A 215 1.09 3.00 -1.60
CA ASP A 215 0.25 1.79 -1.43
C ASP A 215 -0.62 1.87 -0.16
N MET A 216 -1.35 2.98 0.02
CA MET A 216 -2.15 3.20 1.25
C MET A 216 -3.47 2.44 1.22
N ARG A 217 -3.40 1.13 1.45
CA ARG A 217 -4.54 0.20 1.53
C ARG A 217 -4.72 -0.33 2.95
N LEU A 218 -5.86 -0.93 3.28
CA LEU A 218 -6.17 -1.37 4.65
C LEU A 218 -5.16 -2.39 5.20
N ALA A 219 -4.52 -3.18 4.34
CA ALA A 219 -3.47 -4.12 4.74
C ALA A 219 -2.16 -3.43 5.20
N ASN A 220 -2.01 -2.15 4.90
CA ASN A 220 -0.85 -1.30 5.22
C ASN A 220 -1.23 -0.24 6.29
N ILE A 221 -2.30 -0.53 7.05
CA ILE A 221 -2.76 0.27 8.19
C ILE A 221 -3.00 -0.69 9.36
N CYS A 222 -2.45 -0.37 10.53
CA CYS A 222 -2.68 -1.16 11.74
C CYS A 222 -3.13 -0.28 12.91
N LEU A 223 -3.82 -0.88 13.87
CA LEU A 223 -4.10 -0.25 15.16
C LEU A 223 -2.92 -0.51 16.09
N LEU A 224 -2.07 0.50 16.26
CA LEU A 224 -0.86 0.44 17.07
C LEU A 224 -1.02 1.35 18.28
N ASP A 225 -0.94 0.80 19.50
CA ASP A 225 -1.16 1.54 20.75
C ASP A 225 -2.49 2.33 20.76
N GLY A 226 -3.53 1.77 20.12
CA GLY A 226 -4.84 2.40 20.00
C GLY A 226 -4.97 3.44 18.89
N GLN A 227 -3.93 3.67 18.09
CA GLN A 227 -3.91 4.67 17.02
C GLN A 227 -3.82 4.02 15.63
N PRO A 228 -4.62 4.47 14.63
CA PRO A 228 -4.42 4.09 13.24
C PRO A 228 -3.03 4.53 12.75
N THR A 229 -2.22 3.57 12.30
CA THR A 229 -0.83 3.81 11.92
C THR A 229 -0.58 3.30 10.50
N LEU A 230 -0.14 4.18 9.61
CA LEU A 230 0.25 3.84 8.23
C LEU A 230 1.65 3.22 8.24
N PHE A 231 1.83 2.05 7.63
CA PHE A 231 3.11 1.36 7.55
C PHE A 231 3.29 0.70 6.18
N ASP A 232 4.53 0.35 5.83
CA ASP A 232 4.88 -0.31 4.57
C ASP A 232 4.59 0.54 3.30
N GLY A 233 4.85 1.85 3.39
CA GLY A 233 4.87 2.76 2.26
C GLY A 233 6.04 2.50 1.31
N ILE A 234 5.82 2.79 0.02
CA ILE A 234 6.70 2.40 -1.09
C ILE A 234 8.04 3.17 -1.06
N GLU A 235 9.12 2.44 -0.80
CA GLU A 235 10.48 2.98 -0.73
C GLU A 235 11.26 2.93 -2.04
N PHE A 236 10.88 2.05 -2.95
CA PHE A 236 11.71 1.69 -4.10
C PHE A 236 11.36 2.41 -5.41
N SER A 237 10.20 3.08 -5.50
CA SER A 237 9.76 3.73 -6.73
C SER A 237 9.19 5.12 -6.47
N GLU A 238 9.88 6.15 -6.95
CA GLU A 238 9.36 7.52 -6.94
C GLU A 238 8.14 7.67 -7.82
N ARG A 239 8.07 6.96 -8.94
CA ARG A 239 6.91 7.01 -9.84
C ARG A 239 5.62 6.55 -9.15
N ILE A 240 5.72 5.58 -8.25
CA ILE A 240 4.56 5.09 -7.47
C ILE A 240 4.24 6.01 -6.28
N ALA A 241 5.26 6.57 -5.63
CA ALA A 241 5.10 7.27 -4.36
C ALA A 241 5.01 8.80 -4.47
N CYS A 242 5.52 9.41 -5.55
CA CYS A 242 5.42 10.84 -5.84
C CYS A 242 4.15 11.11 -6.65
N ILE A 243 3.03 11.28 -5.97
CA ILE A 243 1.68 11.28 -6.57
C ILE A 243 0.81 12.37 -5.93
N ASP A 244 -0.35 12.66 -6.55
CA ASP A 244 -1.35 13.52 -5.93
C ASP A 244 -1.83 12.90 -4.59
N VAL A 245 -1.91 13.71 -3.54
CA VAL A 245 -2.38 13.30 -2.20
C VAL A 245 -3.78 12.67 -2.21
N LEU A 246 -4.65 13.10 -3.12
CA LEU A 246 -5.98 12.52 -3.29
C LEU A 246 -5.92 11.17 -4.03
N TYR A 247 -4.91 10.95 -4.89
CA TYR A 247 -4.66 9.65 -5.51
C TYR A 247 -4.07 8.64 -4.52
N ASP A 248 -3.32 9.08 -3.51
CA ASP A 248 -2.91 8.25 -2.39
C ASP A 248 -4.12 7.90 -1.49
N LEU A 249 -4.93 8.91 -1.11
CA LEU A 249 -6.14 8.72 -0.31
C LEU A 249 -7.17 7.81 -0.98
N ALA A 250 -7.34 7.92 -2.30
CA ALA A 250 -8.27 7.10 -3.06
C ALA A 250 -8.03 5.59 -2.85
N PHE A 251 -6.81 5.18 -2.53
CA PHE A 251 -6.52 3.76 -2.37
C PHE A 251 -7.21 3.16 -1.15
N VAL A 252 -7.14 3.80 0.02
CA VAL A 252 -7.83 3.34 1.24
C VAL A 252 -9.34 3.52 1.13
N LEU A 253 -9.80 4.59 0.47
CA LEU A 253 -11.22 4.83 0.25
C LEU A 253 -11.85 3.72 -0.60
N MET A 254 -11.19 3.37 -1.70
CA MET A 254 -11.60 2.28 -2.59
C MET A 254 -11.58 0.94 -1.85
N ASP A 255 -10.55 0.66 -1.05
CA ASP A 255 -10.41 -0.58 -0.30
C ASP A 255 -11.53 -0.71 0.76
N LEU A 256 -11.88 0.36 1.48
CA LEU A 256 -13.04 0.38 2.38
C LEU A 256 -14.36 0.08 1.66
N GLN A 257 -14.57 0.68 0.49
CA GLN A 257 -15.77 0.42 -0.33
C GLN A 257 -15.81 -1.02 -0.85
N HIS A 258 -14.65 -1.60 -1.19
CA HIS A 258 -14.54 -3.00 -1.60
C HIS A 258 -14.94 -3.96 -0.46
N HIS A 259 -14.69 -3.56 0.79
CA HIS A 259 -15.18 -4.26 2.00
C HIS A 259 -16.65 -3.92 2.36
N GLY A 260 -17.39 -3.16 1.52
CA GLY A 260 -18.76 -2.75 1.78
C GLY A 260 -18.91 -1.61 2.80
N LEU A 261 -17.82 -0.99 3.24
CA LEU A 261 -17.78 -0.02 4.33
C LEU A 261 -17.99 1.42 3.83
N ASN A 262 -18.99 1.65 2.98
CA ASN A 262 -19.25 2.93 2.30
C ASN A 262 -19.38 4.12 3.29
N ARG A 263 -20.11 3.93 4.40
CA ARG A 263 -20.29 4.98 5.43
C ARG A 263 -18.99 5.33 6.16
N LEU A 264 -18.13 4.34 6.40
CA LEU A 264 -16.82 4.56 7.02
C LEU A 264 -15.87 5.24 6.04
N SER A 265 -15.92 4.88 4.76
CA SER A 265 -15.16 5.54 3.70
C SER A 265 -15.54 7.02 3.55
N ALA A 266 -16.85 7.34 3.54
CA ALA A 266 -17.31 8.73 3.53
C ALA A 266 -16.87 9.51 4.78
N ARG A 267 -16.90 8.87 5.96
CA ARG A 267 -16.40 9.47 7.21
C ARG A 267 -14.90 9.75 7.16
N LEU A 268 -14.10 8.82 6.62
CA LEU A 268 -12.67 9.00 6.42
C LEU A 268 -12.38 10.19 5.51
N LEU A 269 -13.04 10.27 4.35
CA LEU A 269 -12.87 11.40 3.42
C LEU A 269 -13.25 12.73 4.07
N SER A 270 -14.39 12.78 4.78
CA SER A 270 -14.84 13.98 5.48
C SER A 270 -13.79 14.46 6.50
N SER A 271 -13.27 13.53 7.33
CA SER A 271 -12.23 13.86 8.30
C SER A 271 -10.95 14.37 7.63
N TYR A 272 -10.51 13.71 6.55
CA TYR A 272 -9.34 14.15 5.80
C TYR A 272 -9.49 15.57 5.27
N ILE A 273 -10.63 15.89 4.63
CA ILE A 273 -10.90 17.22 4.08
C ILE A 273 -10.83 18.27 5.20
N ASN A 274 -11.52 18.02 6.32
CA ASN A 274 -11.57 18.92 7.47
C ASN A 274 -10.19 19.24 8.06
N HIS A 275 -9.26 18.28 8.04
CA HIS A 275 -7.91 18.45 8.58
C HIS A 275 -6.87 18.92 7.54
N SER A 276 -7.23 18.99 6.25
CA SER A 276 -6.27 19.31 5.19
C SER A 276 -6.01 20.81 4.98
N GLY A 277 -6.64 21.68 5.79
CA GLY A 277 -6.31 23.10 5.91
C GLY A 277 -6.72 23.99 4.73
N GLY A 278 -7.60 23.51 3.82
CA GLY A 278 -8.14 24.30 2.71
C GLY A 278 -9.18 23.52 1.90
N ALA A 279 -9.85 24.21 0.97
CA ALA A 279 -10.79 23.55 0.06
C ALA A 279 -10.05 22.47 -0.75
N GLN A 280 -10.49 21.21 -0.61
CA GLN A 280 -10.00 20.12 -1.43
C GLN A 280 -10.91 19.99 -2.66
N ASP A 281 -10.35 20.24 -3.84
CA ASP A 281 -11.04 19.92 -5.07
C ASP A 281 -11.05 18.38 -5.26
N CYS A 282 -12.20 17.77 -4.99
CA CYS A 282 -12.43 16.34 -5.14
C CYS A 282 -12.88 15.93 -6.55
N LYS A 283 -12.93 16.84 -7.54
CA LYS A 283 -13.26 16.50 -8.95
C LYS A 283 -12.51 15.28 -9.51
N PRO A 284 -11.19 15.09 -9.29
CA PRO A 284 -10.48 13.95 -9.86
C PRO A 284 -10.66 12.65 -9.06
N LEU A 285 -11.40 12.66 -7.94
CA LEU A 285 -11.52 11.51 -7.04
C LEU A 285 -12.09 10.28 -7.76
N ALA A 286 -13.08 10.44 -8.64
CA ALA A 286 -13.67 9.33 -9.40
C ALA A 286 -12.64 8.63 -10.29
N LEU A 287 -11.81 9.40 -11.01
CA LEU A 287 -10.70 8.87 -11.80
C LEU A 287 -9.71 8.11 -10.90
N PHE A 288 -9.29 8.73 -9.79
CA PHE A 288 -8.32 8.16 -8.86
C PHE A 288 -8.81 6.85 -8.22
N LEU A 289 -10.07 6.78 -7.80
CA LEU A 289 -10.69 5.56 -7.27
C LEU A 289 -10.72 4.45 -8.32
N SER A 290 -11.09 4.78 -9.56
CA SER A 290 -11.09 3.82 -10.68
C SER A 290 -9.69 3.27 -10.98
N LEU A 291 -8.68 4.14 -11.05
CA LEU A 291 -7.29 3.73 -11.27
C LEU A 291 -6.78 2.79 -10.16
N ARG A 292 -7.08 3.09 -8.89
CA ARG A 292 -6.70 2.21 -7.77
C ARG A 292 -7.44 0.88 -7.80
N ALA A 293 -8.73 0.88 -8.12
CA ALA A 293 -9.52 -0.34 -8.29
C ALA A 293 -8.96 -1.22 -9.42
N ALA A 294 -8.59 -0.63 -10.56
CA ALA A 294 -7.96 -1.33 -11.68
C ALA A 294 -6.58 -1.91 -11.30
N THR A 295 -5.75 -1.14 -10.58
CA THR A 295 -4.47 -1.63 -10.05
C THR A 295 -4.65 -2.82 -9.12
N ARG A 296 -5.63 -2.73 -8.22
CA ARG A 296 -5.97 -3.81 -7.29
C ARG A 296 -6.52 -5.04 -8.02
N CYS A 297 -7.33 -4.83 -9.06
CA CYS A 297 -7.94 -5.87 -9.89
C CYS A 297 -6.87 -6.75 -10.54
N PHE A 298 -5.95 -6.18 -11.33
CA PHE A 298 -4.94 -7.01 -11.99
C PHE A 298 -3.98 -7.66 -10.99
N SER A 299 -3.71 -7.02 -9.86
CA SER A 299 -2.89 -7.60 -8.79
C SER A 299 -3.51 -8.86 -8.20
N LEU A 300 -4.83 -8.83 -7.92
CA LEU A 300 -5.56 -10.01 -7.43
C LEU A 300 -5.74 -11.07 -8.52
N ALA A 301 -6.00 -10.69 -9.77
CA ALA A 301 -6.09 -11.62 -10.89
C ALA A 301 -4.78 -12.40 -11.08
N GLY A 302 -3.64 -11.70 -11.10
CA GLY A 302 -2.33 -12.32 -11.16
C GLY A 302 -2.02 -13.18 -9.92
N ALA A 303 -2.44 -12.75 -8.72
CA ALA A 303 -2.28 -13.54 -7.50
C ALA A 303 -3.16 -14.80 -7.49
N ALA A 304 -4.33 -14.78 -8.13
CA ALA A 304 -5.18 -15.95 -8.27
C ALA A 304 -4.49 -17.04 -9.11
N LEU A 305 -3.87 -16.66 -10.23
CA LEU A 305 -3.17 -17.62 -11.10
C LEU A 305 -2.00 -18.33 -10.41
N ARG A 306 -1.32 -17.65 -9.49
CA ARG A 306 -0.21 -18.22 -8.70
C ARG A 306 -0.67 -19.05 -7.50
N GLN A 307 -1.96 -19.04 -7.18
CA GLN A 307 -2.48 -19.73 -6.00
C GLN A 307 -2.65 -21.23 -6.29
N ALA A 308 -2.02 -22.07 -5.48
CA ALA A 308 -2.11 -23.53 -5.58
C ALA A 308 -3.47 -24.04 -5.06
N ASP A 309 -3.97 -23.45 -3.98
CA ASP A 309 -5.25 -23.80 -3.35
C ASP A 309 -6.45 -23.36 -4.22
N PRO A 310 -7.30 -24.29 -4.70
CA PRO A 310 -8.45 -23.96 -5.56
C PRO A 310 -9.46 -23.00 -4.93
N ALA A 311 -9.74 -23.11 -3.63
CA ALA A 311 -10.71 -22.26 -2.95
C ALA A 311 -10.19 -20.83 -2.85
N LYS A 312 -8.93 -20.67 -2.42
CA LYS A 312 -8.27 -19.35 -2.36
C LYS A 312 -8.07 -18.76 -3.76
N ARG A 313 -7.87 -19.59 -4.78
CA ARG A 313 -7.81 -19.15 -6.19
C ARG A 313 -9.15 -18.57 -6.61
N TYR A 314 -10.26 -19.27 -6.34
CA TYR A 314 -11.60 -18.81 -6.67
C TYR A 314 -11.93 -17.48 -5.96
N GLU A 315 -11.70 -17.40 -4.64
CA GLU A 315 -11.92 -16.17 -3.86
C GLU A 315 -11.17 -14.95 -4.44
N LYS A 316 -9.92 -15.13 -4.85
CA LYS A 316 -9.12 -14.06 -5.48
C LYS A 316 -9.66 -13.65 -6.85
N LYS A 317 -10.17 -14.60 -7.65
CA LYS A 317 -10.81 -14.30 -8.94
C LYS A 317 -12.07 -13.46 -8.74
N GLU A 318 -12.94 -13.86 -7.81
CA GLU A 318 -14.17 -13.14 -7.50
C GLU A 318 -13.88 -11.71 -7.04
N LYS A 319 -12.90 -11.52 -6.14
CA LYS A 319 -12.48 -10.19 -5.70
C LYS A 319 -11.91 -9.34 -6.84
N ALA A 320 -11.17 -9.94 -7.77
CA ALA A 320 -10.67 -9.22 -8.94
C ALA A 320 -11.82 -8.75 -9.86
N LEU A 321 -12.83 -9.60 -10.10
CA LEU A 321 -14.02 -9.24 -10.87
C LEU A 321 -14.83 -8.12 -10.20
N GLN A 322 -15.01 -8.19 -8.88
CA GLN A 322 -15.67 -7.14 -8.10
C GLN A 322 -14.94 -5.79 -8.24
N LEU A 323 -13.61 -5.78 -8.18
CA LEU A 323 -12.81 -4.56 -8.38
C LEU A 323 -12.88 -4.02 -9.80
N MET A 324 -12.98 -4.88 -10.81
CA MET A 324 -13.21 -4.46 -12.19
C MET A 324 -14.54 -3.72 -12.32
N HIS A 325 -15.63 -4.28 -11.78
CA HIS A 325 -16.93 -3.61 -11.78
C HIS A 325 -16.91 -2.30 -10.97
N GLN A 326 -16.24 -2.30 -9.82
CA GLN A 326 -16.06 -1.12 -8.99
C GLN A 326 -15.26 -0.02 -9.71
N ALA A 327 -14.22 -0.37 -10.48
CA ALA A 327 -13.49 0.58 -11.30
C ALA A 327 -14.38 1.25 -12.35
N LEU A 328 -15.29 0.48 -12.96
CA LEU A 328 -16.22 0.97 -13.96
C LEU A 328 -17.31 1.86 -13.33
N SER A 329 -17.85 1.48 -12.16
CA SER A 329 -18.92 2.23 -11.48
C SER A 329 -18.46 3.62 -11.05
N TYR A 330 -17.22 3.77 -10.58
CA TYR A 330 -16.67 5.10 -10.27
C TYR A 330 -16.67 6.04 -11.47
N LEU A 331 -16.43 5.52 -12.68
CA LEU A 331 -16.36 6.33 -13.90
C LEU A 331 -17.75 6.72 -14.44
N HIS A 332 -18.81 6.01 -14.05
CA HIS A 332 -20.19 6.28 -14.46
C HIS A 332 -20.97 7.14 -13.45
N GLY A 333 -20.30 7.74 -12.47
CA GLY A 333 -20.94 8.60 -11.46
C GLY A 333 -21.68 7.83 -10.36
N GLU A 334 -21.58 6.50 -10.35
CA GLU A 334 -22.13 5.63 -9.31
C GLU A 334 -21.16 5.51 -8.14
N ASN A 335 -20.72 6.64 -7.58
CA ASN A 335 -19.77 6.65 -6.47
C ASN A 335 -20.48 6.84 -5.13
N PRO A 336 -20.58 5.80 -4.27
CA PRO A 336 -21.25 5.89 -2.97
C PRO A 336 -20.69 6.97 -2.05
N ILE A 337 -19.39 7.30 -2.12
CA ILE A 337 -18.80 8.33 -1.27
C ILE A 337 -19.29 9.71 -1.66
N LEU A 338 -19.27 10.03 -2.96
CA LEU A 338 -19.66 11.35 -3.46
C LEU A 338 -21.17 11.57 -3.29
N ASN A 339 -21.98 10.53 -3.48
CA ASN A 339 -23.41 10.57 -3.23
C ASN A 339 -23.70 10.82 -1.74
N HIS A 340 -22.96 10.17 -0.83
CA HIS A 340 -23.10 10.41 0.60
C HIS A 340 -22.73 11.84 0.99
N LEU A 341 -21.61 12.39 0.48
CA LEU A 341 -21.21 13.77 0.77
C LEU A 341 -22.26 14.78 0.34
N ALA A 342 -22.78 14.66 -0.89
CA ALA A 342 -23.83 15.52 -1.41
C ALA A 342 -25.11 15.50 -0.56
N MET A 343 -25.50 14.34 -0.02
CA MET A 343 -26.65 14.23 0.88
C MET A 343 -26.40 14.88 2.26
N THR A 344 -25.19 14.80 2.80
CA THR A 344 -24.84 15.48 4.07
C THR A 344 -24.75 16.99 3.94
N GLU A 345 -24.27 17.51 2.80
CA GLU A 345 -24.29 18.95 2.53
C GLU A 345 -25.72 19.45 2.41
N ALA A 346 -26.61 18.72 1.71
CA ALA A 346 -28.02 19.06 1.62
C ALA A 346 -28.75 19.05 2.98
N ALA A 347 -28.42 18.11 3.87
CA ALA A 347 -28.99 18.00 5.21
C ALA A 347 -28.46 19.05 6.22
N SER A 348 -27.42 19.81 5.85
CA SER A 348 -26.86 20.88 6.69
C SER A 348 -27.55 22.24 6.47
N TYR A 349 -28.47 22.31 5.50
CA TYR A 349 -29.27 23.50 5.15
C TYR A 349 -30.77 23.36 5.48
N THR A 350 -31.14 22.33 6.26
CA THR A 350 -32.49 22.08 6.81
C THR A 350 -32.38 21.88 8.30
#